data_AF-A0A2V9N886-F1
#
_entry.id   AF-A0A2V9N886-F1
#
_cell.length_a   1.000
_cell.length_b   1.000
_cell.length_c   1.000
_cell.angle_alpha   90.00
_cell.angle_beta   90.00
_cell.angle_gamma   90.00
#
_symmetry.space_group_name_H-M   'P 1'
#
loop_
_entity.id
_entity.type
_entity.pdbx_description
1 polymer ?
#
loop_
_entity_poly.entity_id
_entity_poly.type
_entity_poly.pdbx_seq_one_letter_code
_entity_poly.pdbx_strand_id
1 'polypeptide(L)'
;MQRWGWFLTASLLLGVSAGAQQGPAKSAQPAAVQPVSATPGIAVAPQSVPRTPVSIDQVVDQIIEREHGLMTFLKNRTPLVETYLQNLTPDQKMGAVPKEDHYFLGRLDMSDIIDRRDYLAKQTSFQQSLMGGVTKLFRIQYQPMGFSWMVFVDRQNFDRNHYDFHYVHREFLGEVRTLVFEVTPKKNAGTGLFQGQIWVEDQDYNIVRLNGTYVPRPKNAFYFHMDSWRLNLVPGYWIPSYIYSEEGDFSYGSKDKQAFKAQSRIWGYDVMKDSRDDELTDLKVEAVKDESAVAQDLSPLEAQRAWQQQAEDNVVERLQRAALLAPSGDVDKVLQVRARVMVTYPLETFSVGNTIVISRGLLDTLPDEASLAAVLCHELAHIVLGHNLGSKFAFNDRMLFSDESTYQNFGFRHNPDEEAAADAKAVELLKNSPYAQKLGSAGLYLKQLQARGLMLSALLTAHLGNNLSDSKGQITRLSALMGSAPTLDESKLDQIAALPLGGRIKLDPWGDHVEMIKAAAVSYTSVRDKMPFEVTPFFPRLTRLGSGAATTAENAPAQDGNATK
;
A
#
# COMPACT_ATOMS: atom_id res chain seq x y z
N MET A 1 31.32 6.11 -48.03
CA MET A 1 32.74 6.44 -48.26
C MET A 1 33.23 7.18 -47.02
N GLN A 2 33.63 6.47 -45.95
CA GLN A 2 35.00 6.06 -45.60
C GLN A 2 36.03 7.19 -45.43
N ARG A 3 36.58 7.26 -44.20
CA ARG A 3 37.95 7.64 -43.72
C ARG A 3 37.87 8.69 -42.59
N TRP A 4 38.04 8.38 -41.30
CA TRP A 4 39.19 7.80 -40.53
C TRP A 4 40.46 8.67 -40.53
N GLY A 5 40.90 9.07 -39.33
CA GLY A 5 42.17 9.74 -39.05
C GLY A 5 42.33 10.09 -37.57
N TRP A 6 43.01 9.22 -36.82
CA TRP A 6 43.50 9.44 -35.46
C TRP A 6 44.79 10.28 -35.46
N PHE A 7 45.06 11.02 -34.39
CA PHE A 7 46.42 11.36 -33.97
C PHE A 7 46.60 11.17 -32.46
N LEU A 8 47.53 10.27 -32.14
CA LEU A 8 48.20 10.11 -30.85
C LEU A 8 49.24 11.22 -30.68
N THR A 9 49.43 11.72 -29.46
CA THR A 9 50.73 12.21 -28.98
C THR A 9 50.94 11.79 -27.54
N ALA A 10 52.14 11.30 -27.28
CA ALA A 10 52.58 10.63 -26.07
C ALA A 10 53.54 11.53 -25.26
N SER A 11 53.43 11.39 -23.94
CA SER A 11 54.50 11.35 -22.93
C SER A 11 55.44 12.54 -22.72
N LEU A 12 55.54 13.01 -21.47
CA LEU A 12 56.80 13.03 -20.74
C LEU A 12 56.60 13.03 -19.20
N LEU A 13 57.23 12.06 -18.55
CA LEU A 13 57.43 11.92 -17.10
C LEU A 13 58.75 12.59 -16.69
N LEU A 14 58.77 13.32 -15.58
CA LEU A 14 59.94 13.56 -14.73
C LEU A 14 59.49 13.70 -13.27
N GLY A 15 60.17 13.02 -12.35
CA GLY A 15 59.82 12.92 -10.94
C GLY A 15 60.83 13.50 -9.96
N VAL A 16 60.61 13.15 -8.68
CA VAL A 16 61.47 13.31 -7.48
C VAL A 16 61.43 14.74 -6.89
N SER A 17 61.09 15.00 -5.62
CA SER A 17 61.67 14.45 -4.38
C SER A 17 60.79 14.78 -3.16
N ALA A 18 60.86 13.93 -2.14
CA ALA A 18 60.32 14.16 -0.81
C ALA A 18 61.18 15.17 -0.01
N GLY A 19 60.52 15.98 0.82
CA GLY A 19 61.13 16.81 1.85
C GLY A 19 60.14 17.00 2.99
N ALA A 20 60.36 16.27 4.09
CA ALA A 20 59.58 16.35 5.31
C ALA A 20 59.96 17.60 6.12
N GLN A 21 58.97 18.37 6.58
CA GLN A 21 59.15 19.25 7.73
C GLN A 21 57.82 19.43 8.47
N GLN A 22 57.74 18.79 9.65
CA GLN A 22 56.67 18.93 10.62
C GLN A 22 56.82 20.25 11.39
N GLY A 23 55.71 20.97 11.56
CA GLY A 23 55.50 22.12 12.44
C GLY A 23 54.02 22.16 12.88
N PRO A 24 53.69 22.76 14.05
CA PRO A 24 52.71 22.19 14.97
C PRO A 24 51.25 22.43 14.62
N ALA A 25 50.43 21.46 15.03
CA ALA A 25 49.00 21.37 14.83
C ALA A 25 48.22 22.56 15.46
N LYS A 26 47.39 23.21 14.64
CA LYS A 26 46.19 23.92 15.09
C LYS A 26 44.99 23.03 14.78
N SER A 27 44.20 22.75 15.82
CA SER A 27 42.95 22.00 15.77
C SER A 27 41.96 22.62 14.79
N ALA A 28 41.76 21.97 13.64
CA ALA A 28 40.67 22.27 12.72
C ALA A 28 39.43 21.47 13.10
N GLN A 29 38.35 22.21 13.31
CA GLN A 29 36.98 21.76 13.55
C GLN A 29 36.53 20.82 12.41
N PRO A 30 35.87 19.67 12.68
CA PRO A 30 35.43 18.80 11.60
C PRO A 30 34.38 19.52 10.75
N ALA A 31 34.71 19.71 9.48
CA ALA A 31 33.77 20.20 8.46
C ALA A 31 32.58 19.24 8.41
N ALA A 32 31.39 19.78 8.59
CA ALA A 32 30.13 19.05 8.47
C ALA A 32 30.04 18.41 7.07
N VAL A 33 30.00 17.09 7.04
CA VAL A 33 29.66 16.32 5.84
C VAL A 33 28.17 16.54 5.59
N GLN A 34 27.84 17.29 4.54
CA GLN A 34 26.46 17.40 4.07
C GLN A 34 26.04 16.03 3.52
N PRO A 35 24.89 15.46 3.94
CA PRO A 35 24.33 14.31 3.25
C PRO A 35 23.77 14.77 1.90
N VAL A 36 24.38 14.28 0.82
CA VAL A 36 23.83 14.36 -0.54
C VAL A 36 22.72 13.33 -0.68
N SER A 37 21.49 13.72 -0.35
CA SER A 37 20.29 13.02 -0.80
C SER A 37 19.73 13.80 -2.00
N ALA A 38 20.35 13.64 -3.15
CA ALA A 38 19.80 14.10 -4.41
C ALA A 38 19.23 12.89 -5.14
N THR A 39 17.94 12.61 -4.94
CA THR A 39 17.18 11.79 -5.89
C THR A 39 17.12 12.58 -7.20
N PRO A 40 17.71 12.09 -8.31
CA PRO A 40 17.63 12.78 -9.59
C PRO A 40 16.16 12.93 -10.02
N GLY A 41 15.77 14.09 -10.56
CA GLY A 41 14.44 14.28 -11.18
C GLY A 41 13.36 14.95 -10.32
N ILE A 42 13.55 15.15 -9.01
CA ILE A 42 12.65 15.98 -8.21
C ILE A 42 13.12 17.44 -8.29
N ALA A 43 12.39 18.28 -9.02
CA ALA A 43 12.56 19.73 -8.91
C ALA A 43 12.17 20.14 -7.48
N VAL A 44 13.19 20.34 -6.63
CA VAL A 44 13.02 20.80 -5.26
C VAL A 44 12.34 22.16 -5.32
N ALA A 45 11.13 22.27 -4.78
CA ALA A 45 10.55 23.58 -4.51
C ALA A 45 11.58 24.34 -3.65
N PRO A 46 11.96 25.58 -4.01
CA PRO A 46 12.99 26.31 -3.27
C PRO A 46 12.63 26.29 -1.79
N GLN A 47 13.57 25.82 -0.95
CA GLN A 47 13.38 25.76 0.50
C GLN A 47 12.87 27.13 0.95
N SER A 48 11.61 27.16 1.39
CA SER A 48 11.01 28.35 1.98
C SER A 48 11.87 28.72 3.18
N VAL A 49 12.50 29.90 3.12
CA VAL A 49 13.06 30.52 4.32
C VAL A 49 11.92 30.55 5.34
N PRO A 50 12.11 30.05 6.59
CA PRO A 50 11.03 30.01 7.57
C PRO A 50 10.48 31.41 7.80
N ARG A 51 9.37 31.76 7.13
CA ARG A 51 8.66 33.01 7.38
C ARG A 51 7.73 32.70 8.53
N THR A 52 8.06 33.18 9.73
CA THR A 52 7.09 33.18 10.82
C THR A 52 5.98 34.16 10.44
N PRO A 53 4.76 33.72 10.10
CA PRO A 53 3.70 34.62 9.69
C PRO A 53 3.30 35.48 10.87
N VAL A 54 3.06 36.75 10.61
CA VAL A 54 2.75 37.75 11.63
C VAL A 54 1.22 37.82 11.87
N SER A 55 0.41 37.24 10.97
CA SER A 55 -1.05 37.19 11.08
C SER A 55 -1.66 35.87 10.58
N ILE A 56 -2.90 35.60 11.00
CA ILE A 56 -3.72 34.48 10.50
C ILE A 56 -3.95 34.59 8.99
N ASP A 57 -4.12 35.81 8.47
CA ASP A 57 -4.31 36.02 7.05
C ASP A 57 -3.10 35.56 6.22
N GLN A 58 -1.89 35.86 6.67
CA GLN A 58 -0.68 35.39 6.00
C GLN A 58 -0.57 33.86 6.05
N VAL A 59 -1.00 33.22 7.14
CA VAL A 59 -1.08 31.76 7.23
C VAL A 59 -2.03 31.19 6.18
N VAL A 60 -3.24 31.76 6.07
CA VAL A 60 -4.24 31.32 5.07
C VAL A 60 -3.73 31.48 3.64
N ASP A 61 -3.03 32.58 3.33
CA ASP A 61 -2.43 32.78 2.00
C ASP A 61 -1.39 31.71 1.69
N GLN A 62 -0.55 31.35 2.67
CA GLN A 62 0.42 30.26 2.51
C GLN A 62 -0.26 28.89 2.36
N ILE A 63 -1.32 28.60 3.12
CA ILE A 63 -2.09 27.35 2.97
C ILE A 63 -2.59 27.19 1.52
N ILE A 64 -3.19 28.25 0.97
CA ILE A 64 -3.71 28.26 -0.40
C ILE A 64 -2.57 28.07 -1.42
N GLU A 65 -1.48 28.84 -1.27
CA GLU A 65 -0.31 28.74 -2.14
C GLU A 65 0.28 27.32 -2.16
N ARG A 66 0.38 26.68 -0.99
CA ARG A 66 0.98 25.35 -0.84
C ARG A 66 0.08 24.25 -1.39
N GLU A 67 -1.24 24.36 -1.23
CA GLU A 67 -2.20 23.43 -1.85
C GLU A 67 -2.15 23.49 -3.38
N HIS A 68 -2.13 24.69 -3.97
CA HIS A 68 -1.95 24.84 -5.42
C HIS A 68 -0.58 24.33 -5.89
N GLY A 69 0.47 24.56 -5.11
CA GLY A 69 1.81 24.00 -5.35
C GLY A 69 1.80 22.47 -5.37
N LEU A 70 1.09 21.84 -4.43
CA LEU A 70 0.95 20.38 -4.39
C LEU A 70 0.23 19.85 -5.64
N MET A 71 -0.87 20.48 -6.05
CA MET A 71 -1.59 20.08 -7.26
C MET A 71 -0.71 20.16 -8.50
N THR A 72 0.09 21.23 -8.60
CA THR A 72 1.05 21.41 -9.70
C THR A 72 2.12 20.31 -9.68
N PHE A 73 2.67 20.01 -8.51
CA PHE A 73 3.66 18.95 -8.31
C PHE A 73 3.13 17.56 -8.72
N LEU A 74 1.86 17.27 -8.41
CA LEU A 74 1.24 15.98 -8.70
C LEU A 74 0.78 15.82 -10.15
N LYS A 75 0.61 16.92 -10.91
CA LYS A 75 -0.03 16.94 -12.24
C LYS A 75 0.44 15.89 -13.24
N ASN A 76 1.72 15.49 -13.17
CA ASN A 76 2.35 14.56 -14.11
C ASN A 76 2.41 13.11 -13.59
N ARG A 77 1.66 12.78 -12.54
CA ARG A 77 1.71 11.48 -11.87
C ARG A 77 0.41 10.71 -12.07
N THR A 78 0.53 9.39 -12.15
CA THR A 78 -0.60 8.46 -12.36
C THR A 78 -0.61 7.34 -11.32
N PRO A 79 -0.74 7.66 -10.02
CA PRO A 79 -0.69 6.64 -8.96
C PRO A 79 -1.84 5.64 -9.07
N LEU A 80 -1.66 4.46 -8.46
CA LEU A 80 -2.75 3.52 -8.24
C LEU A 80 -3.63 4.01 -7.09
N VAL A 81 -4.93 3.77 -7.22
CA VAL A 81 -5.93 3.93 -6.17
C VAL A 81 -6.71 2.64 -5.99
N GLU A 82 -6.60 2.10 -4.78
CA GLU A 82 -7.45 1.03 -4.30
C GLU A 82 -8.58 1.62 -3.48
N THR A 83 -9.78 1.08 -3.61
CA THR A 83 -10.90 1.40 -2.74
C THR A 83 -11.64 0.12 -2.39
N TYR A 84 -11.69 -0.20 -1.10
CA TYR A 84 -12.46 -1.30 -0.56
C TYR A 84 -13.58 -0.74 0.31
N LEU A 85 -14.81 -1.18 0.04
CA LEU A 85 -16.02 -0.65 0.65
C LEU A 85 -16.87 -1.81 1.18
N GLN A 86 -17.42 -1.64 2.38
CA GLN A 86 -18.34 -2.57 3.01
C GLN A 86 -19.65 -1.86 3.33
N ASN A 87 -20.74 -2.32 2.72
CA ASN A 87 -22.09 -1.94 3.12
C ASN A 87 -22.41 -2.65 4.44
N LEU A 88 -23.06 -1.95 5.36
CA LEU A 88 -23.27 -2.41 6.72
C LEU A 88 -24.73 -2.76 7.00
N THR A 89 -24.93 -3.70 7.92
CA THR A 89 -26.23 -4.04 8.51
C THR A 89 -26.10 -4.07 10.03
N PRO A 90 -27.15 -3.70 10.79
CA PRO A 90 -27.09 -3.78 12.24
C PRO A 90 -27.14 -5.24 12.70
N ASP A 91 -26.39 -5.53 13.76
CA ASP A 91 -26.33 -6.76 14.53
C ASP A 91 -26.43 -6.43 16.03
N GLN A 92 -27.19 -7.22 16.76
CA GLN A 92 -27.49 -6.94 18.18
C GLN A 92 -26.24 -7.00 19.07
N LYS A 93 -25.30 -7.92 18.77
CA LYS A 93 -24.10 -8.14 19.58
C LYS A 93 -22.93 -7.33 19.05
N MET A 94 -22.69 -7.43 17.75
CA MET A 94 -21.51 -6.89 17.07
C MET A 94 -21.65 -5.42 16.65
N GLY A 95 -22.86 -4.85 16.69
CA GLY A 95 -23.09 -3.48 16.23
C GLY A 95 -23.27 -3.45 14.72
N ALA A 96 -22.54 -2.62 13.99
CA ALA A 96 -22.62 -2.60 12.53
C ALA A 96 -21.66 -3.64 11.93
N VAL A 97 -22.17 -4.56 11.11
CA VAL A 97 -21.36 -5.61 10.48
C VAL A 97 -21.48 -5.57 8.95
N PRO A 98 -20.46 -6.06 8.20
CA PRO A 98 -20.54 -6.14 6.75
C PRO A 98 -21.72 -6.99 6.28
N LYS A 99 -22.40 -6.50 5.24
CA LYS A 99 -23.51 -7.16 4.54
C LYS A 99 -23.10 -7.59 3.13
N GLU A 100 -22.40 -6.71 2.43
CA GLU A 100 -21.83 -6.93 1.10
C GLU A 100 -20.62 -6.01 0.94
N ASP A 101 -19.73 -6.36 0.03
CA ASP A 101 -18.50 -5.61 -0.22
C ASP A 101 -18.27 -5.30 -1.69
N HIS A 102 -17.44 -4.28 -1.92
CA HIS A 102 -17.03 -3.83 -3.23
C HIS A 102 -15.55 -3.51 -3.24
N TYR A 103 -14.88 -3.89 -4.33
CA TYR A 103 -13.46 -3.67 -4.54
C TYR A 103 -13.22 -2.97 -5.87
N PHE A 104 -12.39 -1.93 -5.84
CA PHE A 104 -12.02 -1.16 -7.01
C PHE A 104 -10.51 -0.89 -7.00
N LEU A 105 -9.86 -1.11 -8.14
CA LEU A 105 -8.45 -0.81 -8.34
C LEU A 105 -8.27 -0.11 -9.69
N GLY A 106 -7.59 1.02 -9.71
CA GLY A 106 -7.44 1.84 -10.92
C GLY A 106 -6.24 2.76 -10.84
N ARG A 107 -5.88 3.38 -11.96
CA ARG A 107 -4.97 4.54 -11.93
C ARG A 107 -5.73 5.84 -11.83
N LEU A 108 -5.21 6.77 -11.03
CA LEU A 108 -5.70 8.12 -10.91
C LEU A 108 -4.81 9.04 -11.75
N ASP A 109 -5.36 9.68 -12.79
CA ASP A 109 -4.68 10.77 -13.48
C ASP A 109 -4.77 12.04 -12.62
N MET A 110 -3.63 12.52 -12.14
CA MET A 110 -3.54 13.74 -11.32
C MET A 110 -3.58 15.04 -12.15
N SER A 111 -3.63 14.94 -13.49
CA SER A 111 -3.75 16.10 -14.37
C SER A 111 -5.15 16.73 -14.34
N ASP A 112 -5.32 17.87 -15.01
CA ASP A 112 -6.60 18.58 -15.09
C ASP A 112 -7.65 17.81 -15.92
N ILE A 113 -7.22 16.80 -16.68
CA ILE A 113 -8.07 15.94 -17.50
C ILE A 113 -8.17 14.59 -16.79
N ILE A 114 -9.40 14.13 -16.57
CA ILE A 114 -9.64 12.94 -15.76
C ILE A 114 -10.01 11.78 -16.66
N ASP A 115 -9.11 10.80 -16.70
CA ASP A 115 -9.42 9.46 -17.18
C ASP A 115 -8.91 8.46 -16.14
N ARG A 116 -9.81 7.67 -15.53
CA ARG A 116 -9.42 6.53 -14.69
C ARG A 116 -9.46 5.29 -15.57
N ARG A 117 -8.30 4.66 -15.72
CA ARG A 117 -8.20 3.34 -16.33
C ARG A 117 -8.38 2.29 -15.23
N ASP A 118 -9.41 1.47 -15.39
CA ASP A 118 -9.79 0.42 -14.44
C ASP A 118 -9.05 -0.89 -14.77
N TYR A 119 -8.39 -1.46 -13.78
CA TYR A 119 -7.68 -2.74 -13.90
C TYR A 119 -8.64 -3.94 -14.00
N LEU A 120 -9.86 -3.79 -13.49
CA LEU A 120 -10.84 -4.86 -13.34
C LEU A 120 -12.02 -4.75 -14.31
N ALA A 121 -12.03 -3.75 -15.19
CA ALA A 121 -13.06 -3.60 -16.20
C ALA A 121 -13.03 -4.80 -17.16
N LYS A 122 -14.07 -5.64 -17.09
CA LYS A 122 -14.40 -6.56 -18.19
C LYS A 122 -14.87 -5.70 -19.36
N GLN A 123 -14.31 -5.92 -20.56
CA GLN A 123 -14.93 -5.46 -21.80
C GLN A 123 -16.38 -5.95 -21.80
N THR A 124 -17.31 -5.05 -21.49
CA THR A 124 -18.72 -5.41 -21.42
C THR A 124 -19.15 -5.67 -22.86
N SER A 125 -19.34 -6.93 -23.23
CA SER A 125 -19.84 -7.29 -24.55
C SER A 125 -21.24 -6.67 -24.73
N PHE A 126 -21.47 -6.06 -25.89
CA PHE A 126 -22.68 -5.31 -26.28
C PHE A 126 -24.01 -6.05 -26.00
N GLN A 127 -23.97 -7.37 -25.85
CA GLN A 127 -25.11 -8.24 -25.61
C GLN A 127 -25.70 -8.14 -24.17
N GLN A 128 -24.91 -7.78 -23.14
CA GLN A 128 -25.43 -7.60 -21.76
C GLN A 128 -26.15 -6.27 -21.54
N SER A 129 -25.95 -5.27 -22.43
CA SER A 129 -26.62 -3.97 -22.35
C SER A 129 -28.12 -4.03 -22.70
N LEU A 130 -28.58 -5.10 -23.37
CA LEU A 130 -29.94 -5.16 -23.95
C LEU A 130 -30.94 -5.99 -23.13
N MET A 131 -30.51 -6.76 -22.11
CA MET A 131 -31.40 -7.59 -21.28
C MET A 131 -31.50 -7.13 -19.81
N GLY A 132 -31.21 -5.86 -19.52
CA GLY A 132 -31.05 -5.35 -18.15
C GLY A 132 -32.11 -4.36 -17.63
N GLY A 133 -33.28 -4.22 -18.27
CA GLY A 133 -34.45 -3.55 -17.65
C GLY A 133 -35.27 -4.64 -16.96
N VAL A 134 -35.54 -4.65 -15.65
CA VAL A 134 -36.39 -3.68 -14.91
C VAL A 134 -36.02 -3.65 -13.40
N THR A 135 -34.84 -4.12 -12.97
CA THR A 135 -34.46 -4.25 -11.53
C THR A 135 -33.54 -3.15 -10.97
N LYS A 136 -33.24 -2.10 -11.74
CA LYS A 136 -32.21 -1.09 -11.40
C LYS A 136 -32.67 0.12 -10.58
N LEU A 137 -33.91 0.20 -10.09
CA LEU A 137 -34.42 1.48 -9.54
C LEU A 137 -33.98 1.86 -8.12
N PHE A 138 -33.22 1.04 -7.38
CA PHE A 138 -32.85 1.35 -5.98
C PHE A 138 -31.43 0.99 -5.56
N ARG A 139 -30.54 0.64 -6.50
CA ARG A 139 -29.14 0.31 -6.17
C ARG A 139 -28.24 1.52 -6.41
N ILE A 140 -27.58 1.99 -5.36
CA ILE A 140 -26.60 3.06 -5.45
C ILE A 140 -25.38 2.50 -6.19
N GLN A 141 -25.06 3.15 -7.30
CA GLN A 141 -23.89 2.82 -8.08
C GLN A 141 -22.73 3.67 -7.53
N TYR A 142 -21.84 3.02 -6.76
CA TYR A 142 -20.60 3.66 -6.34
C TYR A 142 -19.82 4.08 -7.58
N GLN A 143 -19.43 5.36 -7.63
CA GLN A 143 -18.53 5.87 -8.66
C GLN A 143 -17.13 5.86 -8.07
N PRO A 144 -16.23 4.95 -8.47
CA PRO A 144 -14.89 4.86 -7.91
C PRO A 144 -14.09 6.16 -8.08
N MET A 145 -14.42 6.96 -9.11
CA MET A 145 -13.86 8.28 -9.31
C MET A 145 -14.18 9.24 -8.15
N GLY A 146 -15.40 9.18 -7.60
CA GLY A 146 -15.87 10.06 -6.51
C GLY A 146 -14.99 10.00 -5.27
N PHE A 147 -14.51 8.81 -4.91
CA PHE A 147 -13.59 8.62 -3.77
C PHE A 147 -12.21 9.23 -4.06
N SER A 148 -11.73 9.17 -5.30
CA SER A 148 -10.42 9.73 -5.67
C SER A 148 -10.38 11.26 -5.62
N TRP A 149 -11.52 11.94 -5.76
CA TRP A 149 -11.60 13.39 -5.61
C TRP A 149 -11.33 13.86 -4.18
N MET A 150 -11.62 13.02 -3.19
CA MET A 150 -11.58 13.31 -1.75
C MET A 150 -10.17 13.55 -1.18
N VAL A 151 -9.14 13.60 -2.03
CA VAL A 151 -7.75 13.91 -1.64
C VAL A 151 -7.42 15.40 -1.61
N PHE A 152 -8.25 16.22 -2.27
CA PHE A 152 -8.07 17.66 -2.39
C PHE A 152 -9.18 18.41 -1.68
N VAL A 153 -8.87 19.59 -1.13
CA VAL A 153 -9.91 20.50 -0.64
C VAL A 153 -10.78 20.93 -1.82
N ASP A 154 -10.18 21.53 -2.83
CA ASP A 154 -10.85 21.95 -4.04
C ASP A 154 -9.79 22.16 -5.11
N ARG A 155 -9.94 21.52 -6.27
CA ARG A 155 -8.92 21.55 -7.33
C ARG A 155 -8.90 22.84 -8.12
N GLN A 156 -9.98 23.62 -8.07
CA GLN A 156 -10.18 24.76 -8.99
C GLN A 156 -10.35 26.07 -8.23
N ASN A 157 -11.09 26.05 -7.13
CA ASN A 157 -11.57 27.28 -6.48
C ASN A 157 -11.08 27.40 -5.03
N PHE A 158 -10.00 26.72 -4.63
CA PHE A 158 -9.45 26.84 -3.29
C PHE A 158 -8.78 28.19 -3.07
N ASP A 159 -9.59 29.22 -2.82
CA ASP A 159 -9.17 30.60 -2.66
C ASP A 159 -10.07 31.36 -1.67
N ARG A 160 -9.68 32.61 -1.36
CA ARG A 160 -10.45 33.51 -0.49
C ARG A 160 -11.73 34.06 -1.11
N ASN A 161 -11.93 33.96 -2.42
CA ASN A 161 -13.15 34.43 -3.07
C ASN A 161 -14.28 33.42 -2.88
N HIS A 162 -13.94 32.13 -2.76
CA HIS A 162 -14.90 31.04 -2.62
C HIS A 162 -15.01 30.49 -1.20
N TYR A 163 -13.99 30.68 -0.35
CA TYR A 163 -13.97 30.13 1.01
C TYR A 163 -13.76 31.19 2.10
N ASP A 164 -14.36 30.91 3.26
CA ASP A 164 -14.02 31.53 4.54
C ASP A 164 -13.22 30.53 5.37
N PHE A 165 -12.21 31.03 6.09
CA PHE A 165 -11.31 30.25 6.94
C PHE A 165 -11.43 30.73 8.39
N HIS A 166 -11.71 29.80 9.30
CA HIS A 166 -11.79 30.09 10.73
C HIS A 166 -10.77 29.25 11.50
N TYR A 167 -9.85 29.91 12.20
CA TYR A 167 -8.89 29.21 13.05
C TYR A 167 -9.60 28.62 14.27
N VAL A 168 -9.39 27.33 14.53
CA VAL A 168 -10.01 26.61 15.63
C VAL A 168 -9.03 26.47 16.80
N HIS A 169 -7.97 25.68 16.62
CA HIS A 169 -6.97 25.40 17.67
C HIS A 169 -5.66 24.85 17.09
N ARG A 170 -4.74 24.46 17.98
CA ARG A 170 -3.50 23.73 17.67
C ARG A 170 -3.59 22.32 18.23
N GLU A 171 -3.11 21.35 17.48
CA GLU A 171 -2.95 19.98 17.98
C GLU A 171 -1.78 19.25 17.33
N PHE A 172 -1.40 18.12 17.92
CA PHE A 172 -0.38 17.25 17.37
C PHE A 172 -1.01 16.07 16.65
N LEU A 173 -0.56 15.81 15.43
CA LEU A 173 -0.81 14.56 14.71
C LEU A 173 0.50 13.78 14.66
N GLY A 174 0.68 12.81 15.56
CA GLY A 174 1.97 12.14 15.74
C GLY A 174 3.04 13.12 16.25
N GLU A 175 4.12 13.30 15.48
CA GLU A 175 5.21 14.25 15.78
C GLU A 175 4.98 15.64 15.15
N VAL A 176 3.90 15.80 14.39
CA VAL A 176 3.64 17.01 13.60
C VAL A 176 2.72 17.94 14.37
N ARG A 177 3.21 19.14 14.66
CA ARG A 177 2.39 20.24 15.16
C ARG A 177 1.55 20.79 14.02
N THR A 178 0.26 20.96 14.28
CA THR A 178 -0.71 21.46 13.30
C THR A 178 -1.53 22.62 13.82
N LEU A 179 -1.94 23.48 12.90
CA LEU A 179 -3.00 24.48 13.04
C LEU A 179 -4.27 23.90 12.41
N VAL A 180 -5.39 23.96 13.12
CA VAL A 180 -6.68 23.49 12.62
C VAL A 180 -7.53 24.66 12.15
N PHE A 181 -8.06 24.56 10.94
CA PHE A 181 -8.96 25.55 10.36
C PHE A 181 -10.27 24.89 9.95
N GLU A 182 -11.39 25.53 10.26
CA GLU A 182 -12.66 25.27 9.62
C GLU A 182 -12.70 26.03 8.29
N VAL A 183 -13.10 25.33 7.23
CA VAL A 183 -13.20 25.83 5.86
C VAL A 183 -14.64 25.71 5.42
N THR A 184 -15.27 26.85 5.14
CA THR A 184 -16.67 26.91 4.72
C THR A 184 -16.82 27.65 3.40
N PRO A 185 -17.58 27.10 2.44
CA PRO A 185 -17.86 27.81 1.19
C PRO A 185 -18.67 29.08 1.44
N LYS A 186 -18.32 30.14 0.72
CA LYS A 186 -19.10 31.37 0.69
C LYS A 186 -20.45 31.14 0.02
N LYS A 187 -21.42 32.00 0.37
CA LYS A 187 -22.75 31.96 -0.26
C LYS A 187 -22.61 32.16 -1.77
N ASN A 188 -23.29 31.31 -2.54
CA ASN A 188 -23.30 31.33 -4.01
C ASN A 188 -21.93 31.10 -4.68
N ALA A 189 -20.97 30.46 -4.00
CA ALA A 189 -19.64 30.18 -4.55
C ALA A 189 -19.61 29.04 -5.59
N GLY A 190 -20.72 28.32 -5.80
CA GLY A 190 -20.80 27.23 -6.78
C GLY A 190 -21.21 25.89 -6.16
N THR A 191 -20.78 24.79 -6.79
CA THR A 191 -21.11 23.41 -6.40
C THR A 191 -19.89 22.52 -6.31
N GLY A 192 -19.91 21.53 -5.41
CA GLY A 192 -18.78 20.61 -5.22
C GLY A 192 -17.64 21.24 -4.40
N LEU A 193 -17.96 22.24 -3.58
CA LEU A 193 -17.01 22.94 -2.73
C LEU A 193 -16.85 22.21 -1.40
N PHE A 194 -15.64 22.18 -0.83
CA PHE A 194 -15.39 21.49 0.42
C PHE A 194 -15.97 22.23 1.63
N GLN A 195 -16.55 21.50 2.56
CA GLN A 195 -16.98 22.02 3.84
C GLN A 195 -16.51 21.07 4.94
N GLY A 196 -15.70 21.59 5.87
CA GLY A 196 -15.14 20.78 6.95
C GLY A 196 -13.93 21.41 7.61
N GLN A 197 -13.05 20.59 8.16
CA GLN A 197 -11.82 20.99 8.83
C GLN A 197 -10.59 20.53 8.05
N ILE A 198 -9.54 21.36 8.11
CA ILE A 198 -8.22 21.06 7.58
C ILE A 198 -7.17 21.19 8.69
N TRP A 199 -6.20 20.29 8.69
CA TRP A 199 -5.04 20.34 9.55
C TRP A 199 -3.84 20.74 8.73
N VAL A 200 -3.14 21.76 9.20
CA VAL A 200 -2.06 22.42 8.48
C VAL A 200 -0.80 22.33 9.33
N GLU A 201 0.29 21.77 8.80
CA GLU A 201 1.54 21.70 9.56
C GLU A 201 2.19 23.08 9.73
N ASP A 202 2.93 23.26 10.81
CA ASP A 202 3.35 24.57 11.31
C ASP A 202 4.64 25.15 10.71
N GLN A 203 5.33 24.43 9.82
CA GLN A 203 6.60 24.88 9.21
C GLN A 203 6.38 25.55 7.86
N ASP A 204 5.75 24.83 6.93
CA ASP A 204 5.55 25.29 5.56
C ASP A 204 4.06 25.42 5.18
N TYR A 205 3.15 25.29 6.16
CA TYR A 205 1.71 25.44 5.98
C TYR A 205 1.07 24.48 4.97
N ASN A 206 1.62 23.27 4.85
CA ASN A 206 0.98 22.23 4.05
C ASN A 206 -0.23 21.63 4.76
N ILE A 207 -1.30 21.34 4.02
CA ILE A 207 -2.42 20.57 4.55
C ILE A 207 -2.01 19.10 4.67
N VAL A 208 -2.18 18.52 5.85
CA VAL A 208 -1.80 17.14 6.18
C VAL A 208 -3.00 16.21 6.43
N ARG A 209 -4.16 16.79 6.77
CA ARG A 209 -5.43 16.06 6.95
C ARG A 209 -6.62 16.92 6.52
N LEU A 210 -7.64 16.28 5.97
CA LEU A 210 -8.93 16.87 5.61
C LEU A 210 -10.04 16.03 6.26
N ASN A 211 -10.99 16.66 6.93
CA ASN A 211 -12.18 15.97 7.45
C ASN A 211 -13.43 16.76 7.10
N GLY A 212 -14.33 16.20 6.29
CA GLY A 212 -15.49 16.96 5.82
C GLY A 212 -16.24 16.30 4.67
N THR A 213 -17.00 17.10 3.93
CA THR A 213 -17.75 16.67 2.73
C THR A 213 -17.76 17.76 1.66
N TYR A 214 -18.31 17.49 0.49
CA TYR A 214 -18.54 18.49 -0.55
C TYR A 214 -19.99 18.99 -0.55
N VAL A 215 -20.19 20.26 -0.89
CA VAL A 215 -21.49 20.94 -0.86
C VAL A 215 -21.68 21.91 -2.04
N PRO A 216 -22.93 22.33 -2.31
CA PRO A 216 -24.17 21.66 -1.94
C PRO A 216 -24.28 20.26 -2.55
N ARG A 217 -24.96 19.39 -1.81
CA ARG A 217 -25.26 18.04 -2.29
C ARG A 217 -26.18 18.10 -3.54
N PRO A 218 -25.82 17.43 -4.64
CA PRO A 218 -26.65 17.36 -5.84
C PRO A 218 -27.93 16.55 -5.59
N LYS A 219 -29.00 16.83 -6.35
CA LYS A 219 -30.32 16.17 -6.18
C LYS A 219 -30.28 14.65 -6.38
N ASN A 220 -29.45 14.16 -7.30
CA ASN A 220 -29.42 12.76 -7.74
C ASN A 220 -28.06 12.08 -7.48
N ALA A 221 -27.19 12.70 -6.68
CA ALA A 221 -25.90 12.12 -6.32
C ALA A 221 -25.57 12.45 -4.85
N PHE A 222 -24.59 11.75 -4.31
CA PHE A 222 -24.18 11.85 -2.92
C PHE A 222 -22.71 12.28 -2.89
N TYR A 223 -22.40 13.22 -2.02
CA TYR A 223 -21.04 13.42 -1.54
C TYR A 223 -20.95 12.74 -0.19
N PHE A 224 -19.96 11.86 -0.06
CA PHE A 224 -19.73 11.17 1.20
C PHE A 224 -18.83 12.01 2.10
N HIS A 225 -18.93 11.79 3.40
CA HIS A 225 -17.98 12.27 4.37
C HIS A 225 -16.64 11.55 4.16
N MET A 226 -15.57 12.30 4.33
CA MET A 226 -14.20 11.83 4.12
C MET A 226 -13.30 12.27 5.25
N ASP A 227 -12.34 11.41 5.57
CA ASP A 227 -11.16 11.71 6.36
C ASP A 227 -9.92 11.36 5.51
N SER A 228 -9.31 12.38 4.91
CA SER A 228 -8.16 12.22 4.02
C SER A 228 -6.87 12.58 4.74
N TRP A 229 -5.83 11.77 4.54
CA TRP A 229 -4.53 11.91 5.19
C TRP A 229 -3.40 11.96 4.17
N ARG A 230 -2.39 12.79 4.47
CA ARG A 230 -1.19 12.96 3.66
C ARG A 230 0.06 12.64 4.46
N LEU A 231 1.09 12.13 3.79
CA LEU A 231 2.38 11.73 4.40
C LEU A 231 3.54 12.55 3.83
N ASN A 232 4.52 12.92 4.67
CA ASN A 232 5.70 13.66 4.23
C ASN A 232 6.81 12.72 3.79
N LEU A 233 6.80 12.39 2.50
CA LEU A 233 7.68 11.38 1.89
C LEU A 233 8.67 11.99 0.91
N VAL A 234 8.42 13.23 0.49
CA VAL A 234 9.29 14.00 -0.41
C VAL A 234 9.55 15.39 0.17
N PRO A 235 10.70 16.01 -0.15
CA PRO A 235 10.97 17.37 0.28
C PRO A 235 9.88 18.34 -0.16
N GLY A 236 9.41 19.17 0.79
CA GLY A 236 8.51 20.28 0.51
C GLY A 236 7.04 19.93 0.27
N TYR A 237 6.62 18.66 0.24
CA TYR A 237 5.20 18.32 0.05
C TYR A 237 4.73 17.16 0.95
N TRP A 238 3.43 17.17 1.24
CA TRP A 238 2.71 16.09 1.90
C TRP A 238 1.83 15.38 0.87
N ILE A 239 2.13 14.11 0.61
CA ILE A 239 1.54 13.32 -0.47
C ILE A 239 0.24 12.69 -0.01
N PRO A 240 -0.89 12.84 -0.73
CA PRO A 240 -2.13 12.12 -0.40
C PRO A 240 -1.92 10.61 -0.36
N SER A 241 -2.44 9.94 0.66
CA SER A 241 -2.13 8.51 0.86
C SER A 241 -3.34 7.69 1.25
N TYR A 242 -4.17 8.22 2.15
CA TYR A 242 -5.29 7.49 2.72
C TYR A 242 -6.56 8.33 2.69
N ILE A 243 -7.69 7.67 2.45
CA ILE A 243 -9.02 8.26 2.58
C ILE A 243 -9.86 7.23 3.31
N TYR A 244 -10.52 7.66 4.39
CA TYR A 244 -11.58 6.91 5.02
C TYR A 244 -12.91 7.60 4.73
N SER A 245 -13.94 6.84 4.40
CA SER A 245 -15.30 7.34 4.26
C SER A 245 -16.25 6.47 5.06
N GLU A 246 -17.18 7.10 5.75
CA GLU A 246 -18.23 6.42 6.49
C GLU A 246 -19.52 7.20 6.36
N GLU A 247 -20.60 6.47 6.15
CA GLU A 247 -21.95 7.01 6.07
C GLU A 247 -22.91 6.13 6.88
N GLY A 248 -24.06 6.72 7.21
CA GLY A 248 -25.18 6.06 7.87
C GLY A 248 -25.20 6.26 9.37
N ASP A 249 -26.40 6.11 9.93
CA ASP A 249 -26.65 6.20 11.37
C ASP A 249 -27.61 5.08 11.77
N PHE A 250 -27.18 4.20 12.66
CA PHE A 250 -27.98 3.11 13.21
C PHE A 250 -28.74 3.49 14.50
N SER A 251 -28.75 4.77 14.87
CA SER A 251 -29.48 5.29 16.02
C SER A 251 -30.99 5.13 15.85
N TYR A 252 -31.69 4.96 16.97
CA TYR A 252 -33.15 4.79 16.98
C TYR A 252 -33.85 5.99 16.34
N GLY A 253 -34.66 5.74 15.30
CA GLY A 253 -35.39 6.77 14.55
C GLY A 253 -34.64 7.39 13.37
N SER A 254 -33.39 6.96 13.11
CA SER A 254 -32.64 7.39 11.92
C SER A 254 -33.37 7.01 10.63
N LYS A 255 -33.36 7.94 9.67
CA LYS A 255 -33.88 7.73 8.31
C LYS A 255 -32.77 7.37 7.32
N ASP A 256 -31.51 7.36 7.76
CA ASP A 256 -30.36 7.04 6.92
C ASP A 256 -30.27 5.54 6.71
N LYS A 257 -30.88 5.10 5.61
CA LYS A 257 -30.97 3.69 5.24
C LYS A 257 -29.69 3.14 4.63
N GLN A 258 -28.67 3.97 4.44
CA GLN A 258 -27.42 3.58 3.80
C GLN A 258 -26.27 3.78 4.77
N ALA A 259 -25.77 2.66 5.26
CA ALA A 259 -24.58 2.65 6.09
C ALA A 259 -23.47 1.90 5.37
N PHE A 260 -22.31 2.52 5.24
CA PHE A 260 -21.14 1.87 4.68
C PHE A 260 -19.87 2.46 5.30
N LYS A 261 -18.79 1.69 5.24
CA LYS A 261 -17.44 2.16 5.47
C LYS A 261 -16.58 1.86 4.25
N ALA A 262 -15.63 2.73 3.96
CA ALA A 262 -14.70 2.55 2.86
C ALA A 262 -13.31 3.04 3.25
N GLN A 263 -12.31 2.33 2.74
CA GLN A 263 -10.92 2.77 2.75
C GLN A 263 -10.43 2.89 1.32
N SER A 264 -9.84 4.04 1.00
CA SER A 264 -9.04 4.22 -0.21
C SER A 264 -7.58 4.41 0.15
N ARG A 265 -6.70 3.76 -0.61
CA ARG A 265 -5.25 3.89 -0.50
C ARG A 265 -4.69 4.27 -1.85
N ILE A 266 -3.72 5.19 -1.85
CA ILE A 266 -3.10 5.71 -3.06
C ILE A 266 -1.61 5.52 -2.95
N TRP A 267 -0.98 4.92 -3.96
CA TRP A 267 0.45 4.63 -4.00
C TRP A 267 0.96 4.59 -5.44
N GLY A 268 2.25 4.35 -5.62
CA GLY A 268 2.87 4.40 -6.93
C GLY A 268 2.96 5.83 -7.46
N TYR A 269 3.26 6.78 -6.58
CA TYR A 269 3.55 8.14 -7.03
C TYR A 269 4.85 8.20 -7.83
N ASP A 270 5.78 7.28 -7.53
CA ASP A 270 7.12 7.23 -8.10
C ASP A 270 7.46 5.85 -8.65
N VAL A 271 6.47 5.14 -9.23
CA VAL A 271 6.68 3.79 -9.80
C VAL A 271 7.78 3.83 -10.85
N MET A 272 9.00 3.54 -10.39
CA MET A 272 10.22 3.24 -11.12
C MET A 272 10.29 3.92 -12.49
N LYS A 273 10.30 5.25 -12.52
CA LYS A 273 10.67 5.98 -13.73
C LYS A 273 12.18 5.82 -14.02
N ASP A 274 12.99 5.53 -13.00
CA ASP A 274 14.44 5.79 -13.07
C ASP A 274 15.39 4.61 -12.73
N SER A 275 14.93 3.41 -12.33
CA SER A 275 15.91 2.38 -11.85
C SER A 275 16.91 1.84 -12.88
N ARG A 276 16.58 1.81 -14.18
CA ARG A 276 17.51 1.29 -15.21
C ARG A 276 18.39 2.36 -15.85
N ASP A 277 17.93 3.61 -15.90
CA ASP A 277 18.75 4.71 -16.38
C ASP A 277 19.80 5.09 -15.32
N ASP A 278 19.47 4.91 -14.03
CA ASP A 278 20.43 5.00 -12.93
C ASP A 278 21.44 3.85 -12.91
N GLU A 279 21.04 2.60 -13.22
CA GLU A 279 21.99 1.48 -13.41
C GLU A 279 23.00 1.77 -14.53
N LEU A 280 22.59 2.47 -15.60
CA LEU A 280 23.47 2.85 -16.70
C LEU A 280 24.46 3.96 -16.30
N THR A 281 24.10 4.80 -15.33
CA THR A 281 24.88 5.96 -14.89
C THR A 281 25.73 5.71 -13.64
N ASP A 282 25.36 4.73 -12.81
CA ASP A 282 26.09 4.34 -11.58
C ASP A 282 26.96 3.08 -11.74
N LEU A 283 27.33 2.72 -12.98
CA LEU A 283 28.40 1.75 -13.27
C LEU A 283 29.76 2.30 -12.83
N LYS A 284 30.00 2.34 -11.51
CA LYS A 284 31.36 2.36 -10.96
C LYS A 284 31.93 0.97 -11.14
N VAL A 285 32.84 0.84 -12.11
CA VAL A 285 33.59 -0.40 -12.37
C VAL A 285 34.58 -0.63 -11.22
N GLU A 286 34.07 -1.05 -10.05
CA GLU A 286 34.92 -1.63 -9.01
C GLU A 286 35.11 -3.12 -9.30
N ALA A 287 36.28 -3.43 -9.89
CA ALA A 287 36.90 -4.75 -10.00
C ALA A 287 35.95 -5.96 -10.06
N VAL A 288 34.99 -5.98 -10.98
CA VAL A 288 34.29 -7.22 -11.34
C VAL A 288 35.31 -8.10 -12.04
N LYS A 289 35.66 -9.21 -11.39
CA LYS A 289 36.49 -10.23 -12.02
C LYS A 289 35.60 -10.91 -13.06
N ASP A 290 35.90 -10.66 -14.32
CA ASP A 290 35.21 -11.30 -15.43
C ASP A 290 35.52 -12.81 -15.41
N GLU A 291 34.59 -13.60 -14.87
CA GLU A 291 34.66 -15.06 -14.83
C GLU A 291 34.08 -15.71 -16.10
N SER A 292 33.62 -14.92 -17.09
CA SER A 292 33.05 -15.45 -18.34
C SER A 292 34.03 -16.32 -19.12
N ALA A 293 35.34 -16.06 -18.99
CA ALA A 293 36.40 -16.86 -19.60
C ALA A 293 36.54 -18.27 -18.99
N VAL A 294 35.93 -18.55 -17.83
CA VAL A 294 35.94 -19.85 -17.13
C VAL A 294 34.54 -20.46 -17.03
N ALA A 295 33.49 -19.70 -17.38
CA ALA A 295 32.12 -20.18 -17.40
C ALA A 295 31.93 -21.24 -18.51
N GLN A 296 31.65 -22.48 -18.12
CA GLN A 296 31.24 -23.52 -19.06
C GLN A 296 29.78 -23.30 -19.48
N ASP A 297 29.43 -23.76 -20.69
CA ASP A 297 28.04 -23.79 -21.14
C ASP A 297 27.19 -24.56 -20.13
N LEU A 298 25.99 -24.03 -19.82
CA LEU A 298 25.04 -24.71 -18.94
C LEU A 298 24.65 -26.06 -19.55
N SER A 299 24.63 -27.11 -18.74
CA SER A 299 24.04 -28.39 -19.15
C SER A 299 22.54 -28.20 -19.47
N PRO A 300 21.91 -29.09 -20.26
CA PRO A 300 20.49 -28.94 -20.61
C PRO A 300 19.55 -28.79 -19.41
N LEU A 301 19.84 -29.47 -18.28
CA LEU A 301 19.05 -29.34 -17.06
C LEU A 301 19.26 -27.98 -16.36
N GLU A 302 20.51 -27.49 -16.32
CA GLU A 302 20.81 -26.17 -15.76
C GLU A 302 20.22 -25.05 -16.61
N ALA A 303 20.27 -25.17 -17.94
CA ALA A 303 19.63 -24.26 -18.87
C ALA A 303 18.11 -24.23 -18.68
N GLN A 304 17.46 -25.40 -18.50
CA GLN A 304 16.03 -25.48 -18.21
C GLN A 304 15.67 -24.77 -16.89
N ARG A 305 16.49 -24.93 -15.84
CA ARG A 305 16.29 -24.24 -14.54
C ARG A 305 16.51 -22.74 -14.64
N ALA A 306 17.57 -22.31 -15.33
CA ALA A 306 17.84 -20.90 -15.59
C ALA A 306 16.67 -20.25 -16.36
N TRP A 307 16.10 -20.97 -17.34
CA TRP A 307 14.94 -20.50 -18.11
C TRP A 307 13.68 -20.35 -17.24
N GLN A 308 13.45 -21.26 -16.30
CA GLN A 308 12.36 -21.15 -15.33
C GLN A 308 12.57 -19.97 -14.37
N GLN A 309 13.80 -19.78 -13.89
CA GLN A 309 14.15 -18.65 -13.04
C GLN A 309 13.94 -17.31 -13.76
N GLN A 310 14.34 -17.22 -15.03
CA GLN A 310 14.08 -16.03 -15.85
C GLN A 310 12.58 -15.74 -16.00
N ALA A 311 11.75 -16.78 -16.16
CA ALA A 311 10.30 -16.62 -16.20
C ALA A 311 9.75 -16.03 -14.89
N GLU A 312 10.27 -16.49 -13.76
CA GLU A 312 9.91 -16.00 -12.43
C GLU A 312 10.34 -14.53 -12.23
N ASP A 313 11.59 -14.22 -12.51
CA ASP A 313 12.15 -12.89 -12.34
C ASP A 313 11.42 -11.86 -13.23
N ASN A 314 11.10 -12.23 -14.48
CA ASN A 314 10.30 -11.38 -15.39
C ASN A 314 8.92 -11.04 -14.84
N VAL A 315 8.22 -12.02 -14.24
CA VAL A 315 6.89 -11.80 -13.65
C VAL A 315 6.99 -10.90 -12.43
N VAL A 316 7.93 -11.19 -11.53
CA VAL A 316 8.17 -10.40 -10.32
C VAL A 316 8.52 -8.96 -10.67
N GLU A 317 9.44 -8.76 -11.61
CA GLU A 317 9.82 -7.42 -12.11
C GLU A 317 8.61 -6.70 -12.72
N ARG A 318 7.82 -7.39 -13.56
CA ARG A 318 6.66 -6.80 -14.22
C ARG A 318 5.58 -6.38 -13.23
N LEU A 319 5.32 -7.18 -12.21
CA LEU A 319 4.35 -6.88 -11.14
C LEU A 319 4.84 -5.73 -10.25
N GLN A 320 6.14 -5.67 -9.94
CA GLN A 320 6.74 -4.57 -9.19
C GLN A 320 6.70 -3.26 -10.00
N ARG A 321 7.01 -3.31 -11.30
CA ARG A 321 6.89 -2.16 -12.21
C ARG A 321 5.44 -1.71 -12.40
N ALA A 322 4.46 -2.60 -12.23
CA ALA A 322 3.05 -2.23 -12.23
C ALA A 322 2.60 -1.62 -10.88
N ALA A 323 3.50 -1.53 -9.89
CA ALA A 323 3.23 -1.18 -8.49
C ALA A 323 2.14 -2.06 -7.85
N LEU A 324 2.06 -3.33 -8.27
CA LEU A 324 1.20 -4.33 -7.63
C LEU A 324 1.99 -5.15 -6.60
N LEU A 325 3.30 -5.29 -6.79
CA LEU A 325 4.19 -5.99 -5.87
C LEU A 325 5.15 -4.99 -5.20
N ALA A 326 5.25 -5.04 -3.87
CA ALA A 326 6.20 -4.20 -3.15
C ALA A 326 7.65 -4.60 -3.50
N PRO A 327 8.61 -3.67 -3.55
CA PRO A 327 10.03 -3.99 -3.61
C PRO A 327 10.44 -4.86 -2.41
N SER A 328 11.54 -5.61 -2.56
CA SER A 328 11.95 -6.50 -1.47
C SER A 328 12.32 -5.71 -0.21
N GLY A 329 11.91 -6.21 0.96
CA GLY A 329 12.02 -5.47 2.21
C GLY A 329 11.93 -6.34 3.46
N ASP A 330 11.78 -5.70 4.62
CA ASP A 330 11.79 -6.38 5.91
C ASP A 330 10.61 -7.32 6.13
N VAL A 331 9.44 -7.03 5.52
CA VAL A 331 8.28 -7.92 5.59
C VAL A 331 8.59 -9.26 4.92
N ASP A 332 9.32 -9.29 3.80
CA ASP A 332 9.71 -10.52 3.12
C ASP A 332 10.58 -11.42 4.02
N LYS A 333 11.47 -10.82 4.81
CA LYS A 333 12.37 -11.54 5.73
C LYS A 333 11.61 -12.28 6.83
N VAL A 334 10.48 -11.71 7.29
CA VAL A 334 9.62 -12.35 8.30
C VAL A 334 8.96 -13.61 7.75
N LEU A 335 8.75 -13.72 6.45
CA LEU A 335 8.07 -14.85 5.83
C LEU A 335 8.94 -16.12 5.77
N GLN A 336 10.27 -16.03 6.02
CA GLN A 336 11.26 -17.13 6.08
C GLN A 336 11.38 -18.04 4.83
N VAL A 337 10.49 -17.89 3.85
CA VAL A 337 10.53 -18.48 2.52
C VAL A 337 10.72 -17.36 1.49
N ARG A 338 11.09 -17.68 0.23
CA ARG A 338 11.15 -16.69 -0.84
C ARG A 338 9.73 -16.19 -1.12
N ALA A 339 9.32 -15.14 -0.42
CA ALA A 339 8.00 -14.58 -0.53
C ALA A 339 8.04 -13.07 -0.75
N ARG A 340 7.01 -12.57 -1.44
CA ARG A 340 6.86 -11.16 -1.79
C ARG A 340 5.45 -10.69 -1.47
N VAL A 341 5.33 -9.42 -1.09
CA VAL A 341 4.05 -8.83 -0.71
C VAL A 341 3.41 -8.13 -1.90
N MET A 342 2.21 -8.58 -2.27
CA MET A 342 1.33 -7.83 -3.17
C MET A 342 0.54 -6.80 -2.35
N VAL A 343 0.51 -5.55 -2.79
CA VAL A 343 0.07 -4.44 -1.94
C VAL A 343 -1.46 -4.28 -1.84
N THR A 344 -2.24 -5.16 -2.49
CA THR A 344 -3.70 -5.09 -2.59
C THR A 344 -4.42 -5.83 -1.44
N TYR A 345 -5.72 -5.55 -1.29
CA TYR A 345 -6.59 -6.12 -0.25
C TYR A 345 -7.17 -7.52 -0.51
N PRO A 346 -7.57 -7.93 -1.73
CA PRO A 346 -8.15 -9.25 -1.94
C PRO A 346 -7.29 -10.35 -1.32
N LEU A 347 -7.91 -11.27 -0.60
CA LEU A 347 -7.22 -12.32 0.15
C LEU A 347 -6.76 -13.39 -0.82
N GLU A 348 -5.53 -13.24 -1.30
CA GLU A 348 -4.98 -14.14 -2.30
C GLU A 348 -3.52 -14.45 -2.05
N THR A 349 -3.16 -15.66 -2.44
CA THR A 349 -1.78 -16.09 -2.61
C THR A 349 -1.66 -16.86 -3.91
N PHE A 350 -0.44 -16.90 -4.43
CA PHE A 350 -0.07 -17.74 -5.56
C PHE A 350 1.45 -17.94 -5.55
N SER A 351 1.93 -18.90 -6.30
CA SER A 351 3.35 -19.10 -6.55
C SER A 351 3.72 -18.69 -7.98
N VAL A 352 4.93 -18.15 -8.13
CA VAL A 352 5.57 -17.79 -9.40
C VAL A 352 6.95 -18.44 -9.37
N GLY A 353 7.11 -19.56 -10.05
CA GLY A 353 8.32 -20.38 -9.90
C GLY A 353 8.48 -20.78 -8.44
N ASN A 354 9.59 -20.39 -7.82
CA ASN A 354 9.86 -20.64 -6.41
C ASN A 354 9.51 -19.45 -5.48
N THR A 355 8.94 -18.36 -6.01
CA THR A 355 8.50 -17.21 -5.23
C THR A 355 7.02 -17.35 -4.86
N ILE A 356 6.71 -17.25 -3.56
CA ILE A 356 5.34 -17.15 -3.08
C ILE A 356 4.93 -15.68 -3.03
N VAL A 357 3.78 -15.33 -3.59
CA VAL A 357 3.19 -13.99 -3.46
C VAL A 357 2.01 -14.08 -2.50
N ILE A 358 1.96 -13.15 -1.55
CA ILE A 358 0.87 -13.01 -0.58
C ILE A 358 0.35 -11.58 -0.57
N SER A 359 -0.96 -11.41 -0.58
CA SER A 359 -1.56 -10.07 -0.53
C SER A 359 -1.48 -9.43 0.86
N ARG A 360 -1.38 -8.10 0.87
CA ARG A 360 -1.40 -7.28 2.08
C ARG A 360 -2.64 -7.54 2.91
N GLY A 361 -3.81 -7.63 2.28
CA GLY A 361 -5.07 -7.89 3.01
C GLY A 361 -5.07 -9.25 3.72
N LEU A 362 -4.43 -10.26 3.15
CA LEU A 362 -4.28 -11.55 3.83
C LEU A 362 -3.33 -11.44 5.01
N LEU A 363 -2.19 -10.77 4.87
CA LEU A 363 -1.27 -10.52 5.99
C LEU A 363 -1.93 -9.73 7.14
N ASP A 364 -2.75 -8.73 6.81
CA ASP A 364 -3.46 -7.89 7.78
C ASP A 364 -4.44 -8.68 8.65
N THR A 365 -5.08 -9.70 8.09
CA THR A 365 -6.26 -10.34 8.70
C THR A 365 -5.95 -11.64 9.44
N LEU A 366 -4.78 -12.25 9.18
CA LEU A 366 -4.36 -13.47 9.88
C LEU A 366 -4.18 -13.21 11.38
N PRO A 367 -4.68 -14.04 12.30
CA PRO A 367 -4.58 -13.76 13.74
C PRO A 367 -3.16 -14.02 14.29
N ASP A 368 -2.43 -14.99 13.74
CA ASP A 368 -1.15 -15.45 14.29
C ASP A 368 -0.21 -16.06 13.24
N GLU A 369 1.00 -16.41 13.71
CA GLU A 369 2.05 -17.04 12.89
C GLU A 369 1.66 -18.43 12.37
N ALA A 370 0.87 -19.20 13.13
CA ALA A 370 0.42 -20.54 12.70
C ALA A 370 -0.54 -20.44 11.50
N SER A 371 -1.41 -19.43 11.50
CA SER A 371 -2.31 -19.12 10.39
C SER A 371 -1.53 -18.64 9.16
N LEU A 372 -0.51 -17.80 9.35
CA LEU A 372 0.41 -17.40 8.28
C LEU A 372 1.14 -18.60 7.67
N ALA A 373 1.70 -19.46 8.52
CA ALA A 373 2.38 -20.67 8.09
C ALA A 373 1.45 -21.59 7.30
N ALA A 374 0.18 -21.74 7.71
CA ALA A 374 -0.80 -22.53 6.99
C ALA A 374 -1.02 -22.03 5.56
N VAL A 375 -1.22 -20.72 5.40
CA VAL A 375 -1.41 -20.08 4.08
C VAL A 375 -0.17 -20.26 3.20
N LEU A 376 1.03 -20.01 3.73
CA LEU A 376 2.29 -20.15 3.01
C LEU A 376 2.58 -21.62 2.65
N CYS A 377 2.28 -22.56 3.53
CA CYS A 377 2.51 -23.99 3.31
C CYS A 377 1.71 -24.55 2.13
N HIS A 378 0.54 -23.98 1.82
CA HIS A 378 -0.20 -24.35 0.63
C HIS A 378 0.54 -24.01 -0.66
N GLU A 379 1.04 -22.77 -0.78
CA GLU A 379 1.83 -22.38 -1.97
C GLU A 379 3.17 -23.12 -2.02
N LEU A 380 3.79 -23.35 -0.85
CA LEU A 380 4.98 -24.18 -0.76
C LEU A 380 4.72 -25.61 -1.24
N ALA A 381 3.52 -26.17 -0.98
CA ALA A 381 3.15 -27.48 -1.45
C ALA A 381 3.02 -27.52 -2.99
N HIS A 382 2.49 -26.48 -3.64
CA HIS A 382 2.53 -26.36 -5.10
C HIS A 382 3.96 -26.41 -5.65
N ILE A 383 4.88 -25.66 -5.01
CA ILE A 383 6.29 -25.63 -5.40
C ILE A 383 6.94 -27.02 -5.23
N VAL A 384 6.73 -27.67 -4.09
CA VAL A 384 7.29 -29.01 -3.79
C VAL A 384 6.75 -30.09 -4.73
N LEU A 385 5.47 -30.00 -5.09
CA LEU A 385 4.84 -30.92 -6.04
C LEU A 385 5.19 -30.62 -7.51
N GLY A 386 5.91 -29.52 -7.77
CA GLY A 386 6.31 -29.11 -9.10
C GLY A 386 5.15 -28.64 -9.97
N HIS A 387 4.08 -28.10 -9.35
CA HIS A 387 2.99 -27.42 -10.04
C HIS A 387 3.52 -26.09 -10.59
N ASN A 388 4.22 -26.16 -11.71
CA ASN A 388 5.04 -25.06 -12.21
C ASN A 388 4.25 -24.05 -13.07
N LEU A 389 4.73 -22.81 -13.09
CA LEU A 389 4.42 -21.89 -14.16
C LEU A 389 4.93 -22.44 -15.49
N GLY A 390 4.11 -22.36 -16.52
CA GLY A 390 4.57 -22.56 -17.89
C GLY A 390 5.72 -21.61 -18.21
N SER A 391 6.72 -22.08 -18.95
CA SER A 391 7.90 -21.31 -19.42
C SER A 391 7.57 -20.14 -20.35
N LYS A 392 6.27 -19.91 -20.62
CA LYS A 392 5.77 -18.79 -21.43
C LYS A 392 6.26 -17.43 -20.94
N PHE A 393 6.51 -17.27 -19.65
CA PHE A 393 6.89 -15.98 -19.07
C PHE A 393 8.40 -15.67 -19.16
N ALA A 394 9.23 -16.64 -19.56
CA ALA A 394 10.66 -16.38 -19.83
C ALA A 394 10.87 -15.51 -21.08
N PHE A 395 9.87 -15.47 -21.97
CA PHE A 395 9.87 -14.70 -23.19
C PHE A 395 9.50 -13.23 -22.91
N ASN A 396 10.48 -12.32 -23.01
CA ASN A 396 10.32 -10.90 -22.68
C ASN A 396 9.27 -10.19 -23.55
N ASP A 397 9.06 -10.63 -24.80
CA ASP A 397 8.01 -10.09 -25.67
C ASP A 397 6.60 -10.26 -25.08
N ARG A 398 6.39 -11.30 -24.27
CA ARG A 398 5.13 -11.55 -23.57
C ARG A 398 4.91 -10.68 -22.33
N MET A 399 5.92 -9.89 -21.96
CA MET A 399 5.84 -8.90 -20.88
C MET A 399 5.54 -7.48 -21.41
N LEU A 400 5.48 -7.31 -22.73
CA LEU A 400 5.23 -6.03 -23.39
C LEU A 400 3.73 -5.71 -23.48
N PHE A 401 3.14 -5.42 -22.32
CA PHE A 401 1.75 -4.98 -22.21
C PHE A 401 1.63 -3.81 -21.23
N SER A 402 0.54 -3.02 -21.30
CA SER A 402 0.34 -1.86 -20.42
C SER A 402 0.04 -2.29 -18.98
N ASP A 403 0.39 -1.48 -17.99
CA ASP A 403 0.19 -1.81 -16.57
C ASP A 403 -1.25 -2.18 -16.25
N GLU A 404 -2.22 -1.49 -16.85
CA GLU A 404 -3.65 -1.70 -16.62
C GLU A 404 -4.16 -3.06 -17.13
N SER A 405 -3.42 -3.68 -18.05
CA SER A 405 -3.75 -5.01 -18.58
C SER A 405 -3.10 -6.16 -17.81
N THR A 406 -2.44 -5.89 -16.68
CA THR A 406 -1.69 -6.91 -15.92
C THR A 406 -2.56 -8.10 -15.50
N TYR A 407 -3.76 -7.88 -14.93
CA TYR A 407 -4.67 -8.98 -14.54
C TYR A 407 -5.29 -9.73 -15.73
N GLN A 408 -5.19 -9.21 -16.95
CA GLN A 408 -5.64 -9.90 -18.15
C GLN A 408 -4.55 -10.79 -18.75
N ASN A 409 -3.29 -10.37 -18.61
CA ASN A 409 -2.12 -11.07 -19.16
C ASN A 409 -1.51 -12.08 -18.18
N PHE A 410 -1.66 -11.85 -16.88
CA PHE A 410 -1.20 -12.75 -15.83
C PHE A 410 -2.34 -13.54 -15.18
N GLY A 411 -1.99 -14.76 -14.78
CA GLY A 411 -2.87 -15.70 -14.12
C GLY A 411 -2.07 -16.94 -13.74
N PHE A 412 -2.08 -17.25 -12.45
CA PHE A 412 -1.32 -18.32 -11.81
C PHE A 412 -2.25 -19.33 -11.15
N ARG A 413 -3.39 -19.58 -11.83
CA ARG A 413 -4.39 -20.50 -11.33
C ARG A 413 -3.99 -21.95 -11.56
N HIS A 414 -4.09 -22.74 -10.51
CA HIS A 414 -3.96 -24.19 -10.54
C HIS A 414 -5.29 -24.86 -10.84
N ASN A 415 -5.21 -26.05 -11.45
CA ASN A 415 -6.40 -26.86 -11.68
C ASN A 415 -6.86 -27.54 -10.38
N PRO A 416 -8.10 -28.06 -10.31
CA PRO A 416 -8.64 -28.63 -9.07
C PRO A 416 -7.85 -29.81 -8.50
N ASP A 417 -7.22 -30.63 -9.34
CA ASP A 417 -6.43 -31.79 -8.88
C ASP A 417 -5.11 -31.34 -8.23
N GLU A 418 -4.47 -30.32 -8.83
CA GLU A 418 -3.28 -29.67 -8.25
C GLU A 418 -3.59 -29.00 -6.91
N GLU A 419 -4.72 -28.30 -6.80
CA GLU A 419 -5.17 -27.67 -5.53
C GLU A 419 -5.40 -28.72 -4.44
N ALA A 420 -6.06 -29.83 -4.77
CA ALA A 420 -6.32 -30.91 -3.82
C ALA A 420 -5.03 -31.61 -3.37
N ALA A 421 -4.09 -31.85 -4.30
CA ALA A 421 -2.79 -32.42 -3.99
C ALA A 421 -1.94 -31.47 -3.11
N ALA A 422 -1.95 -30.18 -3.41
CA ALA A 422 -1.27 -29.17 -2.62
C ALA A 422 -1.86 -29.05 -1.20
N ASP A 423 -3.19 -29.06 -1.05
CA ASP A 423 -3.85 -29.07 0.26
C ASP A 423 -3.41 -30.27 1.12
N ALA A 424 -3.44 -31.48 0.53
CA ALA A 424 -3.00 -32.70 1.21
C ALA A 424 -1.53 -32.61 1.65
N LYS A 425 -0.66 -32.13 0.76
CA LYS A 425 0.77 -31.98 1.06
C LYS A 425 1.03 -30.86 2.07
N ALA A 426 0.29 -29.76 2.02
CA ALA A 426 0.40 -28.66 2.97
C ALA A 426 0.05 -29.11 4.38
N VAL A 427 -1.03 -29.88 4.55
CA VAL A 427 -1.41 -30.46 5.84
C VAL A 427 -0.33 -31.42 6.37
N GLU A 428 0.29 -32.22 5.50
CA GLU A 428 1.43 -33.07 5.87
C GLU A 428 2.64 -32.24 6.37
N LEU A 429 3.02 -31.20 5.62
CA LEU A 429 4.12 -30.30 5.99
C LEU A 429 3.83 -29.58 7.32
N LEU A 430 2.62 -29.07 7.52
CA LEU A 430 2.20 -28.38 8.74
C LEU A 430 2.26 -29.28 9.97
N LYS A 431 1.88 -30.56 9.84
CA LYS A 431 1.98 -31.55 10.93
C LYS A 431 3.43 -31.87 11.32
N ASN A 432 4.37 -31.68 10.40
CA ASN A 432 5.81 -31.84 10.63
C ASN A 432 6.53 -30.53 10.95
N SER A 433 5.78 -29.45 11.22
CA SER A 433 6.31 -28.12 11.53
C SER A 433 6.19 -27.78 13.02
N PRO A 434 6.85 -26.70 13.50
CA PRO A 434 6.64 -26.16 14.84
C PRO A 434 5.18 -25.76 15.16
N TYR A 435 4.33 -25.63 14.14
CA TYR A 435 2.93 -25.22 14.26
C TYR A 435 1.95 -26.38 14.41
N ALA A 436 2.40 -27.64 14.42
CA ALA A 436 1.54 -28.83 14.43
C ALA A 436 0.48 -28.82 15.55
N GLN A 437 0.81 -28.26 16.72
CA GLN A 437 -0.09 -28.16 17.88
C GLN A 437 -0.95 -26.87 17.88
N LYS A 438 -0.73 -25.97 16.92
CA LYS A 438 -1.41 -24.67 16.80
C LYS A 438 -2.33 -24.57 15.58
N LEU A 439 -2.49 -25.64 14.80
CA LEU A 439 -3.30 -25.65 13.58
C LEU A 439 -4.80 -25.35 13.81
N GLY A 440 -5.27 -25.47 15.05
CA GLY A 440 -6.62 -25.07 15.43
C GLY A 440 -6.90 -23.59 15.18
N SER A 441 -5.90 -22.69 15.28
CA SER A 441 -6.10 -21.26 14.99
C SER A 441 -6.24 -20.99 13.49
N ALA A 442 -5.42 -21.65 12.66
CA ALA A 442 -5.56 -21.60 11.20
C ALA A 442 -6.94 -22.11 10.74
N GLY A 443 -7.40 -23.23 11.28
CA GLY A 443 -8.74 -23.73 10.98
C GLY A 443 -9.87 -22.83 11.53
N LEU A 444 -9.65 -22.10 12.62
CA LEU A 444 -10.59 -21.11 13.15
C LEU A 444 -10.68 -19.86 12.24
N TYR A 445 -9.55 -19.41 11.69
CA TYR A 445 -9.53 -18.36 10.67
C TYR A 445 -10.35 -18.75 9.44
N LEU A 446 -10.18 -19.98 8.94
CA LEU A 446 -10.98 -20.50 7.83
C LEU A 446 -12.48 -20.59 8.17
N LYS A 447 -12.84 -20.98 9.41
CA LYS A 447 -14.25 -20.92 9.87
C LYS A 447 -14.82 -19.50 9.85
N GLN A 448 -14.03 -18.50 10.26
CA GLN A 448 -14.46 -17.11 10.23
C GLN A 448 -14.62 -16.60 8.79
N LEU A 449 -13.71 -16.95 7.87
CA LEU A 449 -13.86 -16.66 6.44
C LEU A 449 -15.13 -17.28 5.88
N GLN A 450 -15.39 -18.56 6.15
CA GLN A 450 -16.60 -19.24 5.69
C GLN A 450 -17.88 -18.56 6.22
N ALA A 451 -17.89 -18.18 7.50
CA ALA A 451 -19.02 -17.51 8.12
C ALA A 451 -19.34 -16.15 7.45
N ARG A 452 -18.34 -15.48 6.88
CA ARG A 452 -18.48 -14.19 6.20
C ARG A 452 -18.45 -14.30 4.66
N GLY A 453 -18.30 -15.51 4.11
CA GLY A 453 -17.92 -15.70 2.71
C GLY A 453 -18.89 -15.12 1.69
N LEU A 454 -20.20 -15.21 1.96
CA LEU A 454 -21.23 -14.63 1.10
C LEU A 454 -21.28 -13.09 1.17
N MET A 455 -20.84 -12.49 2.28
CA MET A 455 -20.84 -11.04 2.50
C MET A 455 -19.56 -10.38 1.99
N LEU A 456 -18.46 -11.13 1.90
CA LEU A 456 -17.12 -10.66 1.57
C LEU A 456 -16.64 -11.18 0.20
N SER A 457 -17.57 -11.21 -0.76
CA SER A 457 -17.33 -11.78 -2.09
C SER A 457 -16.20 -11.09 -2.86
N ALA A 458 -16.07 -9.77 -2.75
CA ALA A 458 -15.04 -9.01 -3.43
C ALA A 458 -13.68 -9.23 -2.77
N LEU A 459 -13.62 -9.27 -1.44
CA LEU A 459 -12.42 -9.58 -0.66
C LEU A 459 -11.92 -11.02 -0.90
N LEU A 460 -12.81 -11.97 -1.16
CA LEU A 460 -12.48 -13.38 -1.44
C LEU A 460 -12.26 -13.70 -2.92
N THR A 461 -12.37 -12.73 -3.82
CA THR A 461 -12.12 -12.91 -5.24
C THR A 461 -10.64 -12.67 -5.55
N ALA A 462 -9.88 -13.75 -5.76
CA ALA A 462 -8.49 -13.67 -6.21
C ALA A 462 -8.40 -13.25 -7.68
N HIS A 463 -7.47 -12.34 -7.97
CA HIS A 463 -7.29 -11.82 -9.32
C HIS A 463 -6.20 -12.54 -10.09
N LEU A 464 -5.13 -12.96 -9.42
CA LEU A 464 -4.00 -13.66 -10.03
C LEU A 464 -4.00 -15.15 -9.69
N GLY A 465 -4.30 -15.50 -8.44
CA GLY A 465 -4.33 -16.87 -7.93
C GLY A 465 -5.70 -17.56 -7.95
N ASN A 466 -5.78 -18.68 -7.22
CA ASN A 466 -7.02 -19.40 -6.91
C ASN A 466 -7.76 -18.70 -5.75
N ASN A 467 -9.09 -18.77 -5.78
CA ASN A 467 -9.91 -18.28 -4.68
C ASN A 467 -9.79 -19.20 -3.46
N LEU A 468 -9.84 -18.63 -2.25
CA LEU A 468 -9.94 -19.40 -1.00
C LEU A 468 -11.31 -20.08 -0.82
N SER A 469 -12.35 -19.52 -1.47
CA SER A 469 -13.72 -20.00 -1.40
C SER A 469 -14.34 -20.22 -2.78
N ASP A 470 -15.36 -21.08 -2.83
CA ASP A 470 -16.23 -21.20 -4.00
C ASP A 470 -17.19 -20.00 -4.13
N SER A 471 -18.03 -20.02 -5.18
CA SER A 471 -19.03 -18.96 -5.44
C SER A 471 -20.16 -18.89 -4.41
N LYS A 472 -20.24 -19.86 -3.48
CA LYS A 472 -21.20 -19.91 -2.38
C LYS A 472 -20.55 -19.52 -1.04
N GLY A 473 -19.29 -19.07 -1.07
CA GLY A 473 -18.55 -18.69 0.13
C GLY A 473 -18.05 -19.88 0.96
N GLN A 474 -18.11 -21.11 0.44
CA GLN A 474 -17.58 -22.28 1.12
C GLN A 474 -16.07 -22.35 0.93
N ILE A 475 -15.33 -22.60 2.01
CA ILE A 475 -13.87 -22.70 1.96
C ILE A 475 -13.49 -24.02 1.30
N THR A 476 -12.76 -23.92 0.19
CA THR A 476 -12.29 -25.08 -0.56
C THR A 476 -10.85 -25.43 -0.17
N ARG A 477 -10.02 -24.40 0.01
CA ARG A 477 -8.59 -24.53 0.31
C ARG A 477 -8.34 -24.75 1.79
N LEU A 478 -7.46 -25.70 2.11
CA LEU A 478 -7.08 -26.11 3.46
C LEU A 478 -8.27 -26.47 4.38
N SER A 479 -9.41 -26.82 3.80
CA SER A 479 -10.67 -27.08 4.51
C SER A 479 -10.53 -28.18 5.59
N ALA A 480 -9.59 -29.12 5.41
CA ALA A 480 -9.25 -30.15 6.39
C ALA A 480 -8.83 -29.58 7.76
N LEU A 481 -8.24 -28.37 7.82
CA LEU A 481 -7.85 -27.74 9.08
C LEU A 481 -9.07 -27.34 9.93
N MET A 482 -10.20 -27.02 9.29
CA MET A 482 -11.43 -26.61 9.96
C MET A 482 -12.01 -27.72 10.84
N GLY A 483 -11.84 -28.98 10.46
CA GLY A 483 -12.34 -30.14 11.21
C GLY A 483 -11.68 -30.28 12.59
N SER A 484 -10.42 -29.86 12.71
CA SER A 484 -9.65 -29.89 13.97
C SER A 484 -9.74 -28.60 14.78
N ALA A 485 -10.31 -27.54 14.21
CA ALA A 485 -10.42 -26.25 14.88
C ALA A 485 -11.55 -26.24 15.93
N PRO A 486 -11.41 -25.45 17.00
CA PRO A 486 -12.50 -25.16 17.92
C PRO A 486 -13.74 -24.64 17.20
N THR A 487 -14.91 -24.75 17.82
CA THR A 487 -16.12 -24.09 17.34
C THR A 487 -15.93 -22.58 17.31
N LEU A 488 -16.34 -21.95 16.21
CA LEU A 488 -16.37 -20.50 16.11
C LEU A 488 -17.47 -19.96 17.04
N ASP A 489 -17.08 -19.13 17.99
CA ASP A 489 -17.92 -18.48 18.98
C ASP A 489 -17.56 -17.00 19.04
N GLU A 490 -18.27 -16.19 18.24
CA GLU A 490 -18.04 -14.76 18.14
C GLU A 490 -18.24 -14.04 19.49
N SER A 491 -18.95 -14.66 20.45
CA SER A 491 -19.21 -14.08 21.77
C SER A 491 -18.04 -14.17 22.75
N LYS A 492 -17.04 -15.03 22.50
CA LYS A 492 -15.88 -15.23 23.37
C LYS A 492 -14.77 -14.23 23.09
N LEU A 493 -14.53 -13.27 23.98
CA LEU A 493 -13.54 -12.19 23.76
C LEU A 493 -12.12 -12.69 23.47
N ASP A 494 -11.71 -13.80 24.09
CA ASP A 494 -10.39 -14.42 23.93
C ASP A 494 -10.24 -15.20 22.61
N GLN A 495 -11.34 -15.48 21.92
CA GLN A 495 -11.31 -16.14 20.62
C GLN A 495 -11.23 -15.11 19.48
N ILE A 496 -10.00 -14.86 19.04
CA ILE A 496 -9.68 -13.98 17.90
C ILE A 496 -9.43 -14.85 16.67
N ALA A 497 -10.45 -15.00 15.83
CA ALA A 497 -10.38 -15.84 14.63
C ALA A 497 -9.72 -15.11 13.45
N ALA A 498 -9.95 -13.80 13.32
CA ALA A 498 -9.40 -12.94 12.28
C ALA A 498 -9.30 -11.50 12.79
N LEU A 499 -8.48 -10.70 12.12
CA LEU A 499 -8.24 -9.30 12.44
C LEU A 499 -8.91 -8.35 11.42
N PRO A 500 -9.07 -7.06 11.76
CA PRO A 500 -9.50 -6.04 10.83
C PRO A 500 -8.47 -5.76 9.73
N LEU A 501 -8.92 -5.17 8.63
CA LEU A 501 -8.07 -4.80 7.49
C LEU A 501 -7.22 -3.56 7.81
N GLY A 502 -5.99 -3.52 7.29
CA GLY A 502 -5.09 -2.36 7.40
C GLY A 502 -4.39 -2.18 8.74
N GLY A 503 -4.44 -3.20 9.62
CA GLY A 503 -3.89 -3.15 10.97
C GLY A 503 -2.42 -3.57 11.12
N ARG A 504 -1.80 -4.19 10.11
CA ARG A 504 -0.44 -4.77 10.26
C ARG A 504 0.57 -4.29 9.26
N ILE A 505 0.18 -4.11 8.01
CA ILE A 505 1.11 -3.70 6.96
C ILE A 505 0.89 -2.23 6.61
N LYS A 506 1.93 -1.43 6.76
CA LYS A 506 1.97 -0.06 6.27
C LYS A 506 2.66 -0.04 4.90
N LEU A 507 2.03 0.66 3.96
CA LEU A 507 2.54 0.91 2.62
C LEU A 507 3.07 2.34 2.55
N ASP A 508 4.33 2.50 2.17
CA ASP A 508 4.89 3.77 1.71
C ASP A 508 4.36 4.05 0.29
N PRO A 509 3.52 5.08 0.11
CA PRO A 509 2.90 5.36 -1.17
C PRO A 509 3.85 6.00 -2.20
N TRP A 510 5.04 6.46 -1.79
CA TRP A 510 6.01 7.02 -2.73
C TRP A 510 6.80 5.92 -3.43
N GLY A 511 7.57 5.13 -2.65
CA GLY A 511 8.45 4.07 -3.15
C GLY A 511 7.83 2.66 -3.13
N ASP A 512 6.57 2.52 -2.77
CA ASP A 512 5.81 1.26 -2.72
C ASP A 512 6.36 0.20 -1.75
N HIS A 513 7.23 0.61 -0.81
CA HIS A 513 7.76 -0.27 0.23
C HIS A 513 6.71 -0.60 1.29
N VAL A 514 6.78 -1.82 1.82
CA VAL A 514 5.92 -2.26 2.92
C VAL A 514 6.72 -2.46 4.20
N GLU A 515 6.13 -2.06 5.33
CA GLU A 515 6.69 -2.26 6.66
C GLU A 515 5.63 -2.79 7.63
N MET A 516 6.07 -3.52 8.66
CA MET A 516 5.18 -3.94 9.75
C MET A 516 4.87 -2.76 10.66
N ILE A 517 3.60 -2.56 11.00
CA ILE A 517 3.15 -1.58 11.97
C ILE A 517 3.62 -1.99 13.37
N LYS A 518 4.35 -1.09 14.03
CA LYS A 518 4.76 -1.22 15.43
C LYS A 518 3.71 -0.63 16.36
N ALA A 519 2.53 -1.25 16.43
CA ALA A 519 1.46 -0.86 17.34
C ALA A 519 1.45 -1.74 18.59
N ALA A 520 1.20 -1.14 19.76
CA ALA A 520 0.98 -1.91 20.98
C ALA A 520 -0.34 -2.69 20.88
N ALA A 521 -0.33 -3.93 21.37
CA ALA A 521 -1.56 -4.72 21.46
C ALA A 521 -2.55 -4.02 22.41
N VAL A 522 -3.78 -3.84 21.94
CA VAL A 522 -4.88 -3.28 22.74
C VAL A 522 -5.79 -4.42 23.18
N SER A 523 -6.20 -4.41 24.45
CA SER A 523 -7.13 -5.42 24.96
C SER A 523 -8.55 -5.19 24.43
N TYR A 524 -9.18 -6.25 23.93
CA TYR A 524 -10.59 -6.22 23.53
C TYR A 524 -11.48 -6.06 24.77
N THR A 525 -12.28 -4.99 24.78
CA THR A 525 -13.23 -4.70 25.87
C THR A 525 -14.64 -5.17 25.54
N SER A 526 -14.93 -5.35 24.25
CA SER A 526 -16.21 -5.84 23.74
C SER A 526 -16.01 -6.75 22.54
N VAL A 527 -17.02 -7.57 22.22
CA VAL A 527 -17.00 -8.42 21.02
C VAL A 527 -16.98 -7.60 19.72
N ARG A 528 -17.50 -6.37 19.79
CA ARG A 528 -17.53 -5.42 18.66
C ARG A 528 -16.12 -4.99 18.26
N ASP A 529 -15.21 -4.94 19.22
CA ASP A 529 -13.83 -4.49 19.02
C ASP A 529 -13.04 -5.46 18.11
N LYS A 530 -13.51 -6.71 17.91
CA LYS A 530 -12.82 -7.73 17.11
C LYS A 530 -12.77 -7.41 15.62
N MET A 531 -13.87 -6.89 15.07
CA MET A 531 -13.97 -6.40 13.69
C MET A 531 -13.34 -7.33 12.63
N PRO A 532 -13.67 -8.64 12.58
CA PRO A 532 -13.00 -9.59 11.68
C PRO A 532 -13.26 -9.21 10.22
N PHE A 533 -12.17 -8.97 9.46
CA PHE A 533 -12.21 -8.53 8.06
C PHE A 533 -12.88 -7.17 7.81
N GLU A 534 -13.13 -6.38 8.85
CA GLU A 534 -13.80 -5.09 8.69
C GLU A 534 -12.80 -3.98 8.39
N VAL A 535 -13.27 -2.96 7.67
CA VAL A 535 -12.52 -1.72 7.47
C VAL A 535 -12.59 -0.82 8.71
N THR A 536 -11.48 -0.15 9.02
CA THR A 536 -11.36 0.76 10.15
C THR A 536 -10.92 2.17 9.72
N PRO A 537 -11.10 3.21 10.54
CA PRO A 537 -10.52 4.52 10.26
C PRO A 537 -8.99 4.50 10.20
N PHE A 538 -8.41 5.49 9.51
CA PHE A 538 -6.96 5.73 9.48
C PHE A 538 -6.56 6.80 10.49
N PHE A 539 -5.50 6.51 11.27
CA PHE A 539 -4.86 7.48 12.16
C PHE A 539 -3.34 7.28 12.12
N PRO A 540 -2.67 7.55 10.98
CA PRO A 540 -1.23 7.37 10.88
C PRO A 540 -0.49 8.33 11.84
N ARG A 541 0.55 7.82 12.49
CA ARG A 541 1.50 8.66 13.24
C ARG A 541 2.33 9.47 12.25
N LEU A 542 1.99 10.73 12.03
CA LEU A 542 2.72 11.59 11.09
C LEU A 542 4.12 11.92 11.63
N THR A 543 5.09 11.85 10.74
CA THR A 543 6.50 12.22 10.95
C THR A 543 6.95 13.09 9.78
N ARG A 544 8.03 13.85 9.96
CA ARG A 544 8.63 14.64 8.88
C ARG A 544 9.71 13.84 8.17
N LEU A 545 9.90 14.12 6.89
CA LEU A 545 11.00 13.55 6.13
C LEU A 545 12.32 13.93 6.80
N GLY A 546 13.20 12.94 7.00
CA GLY A 546 14.50 13.14 7.63
C GLY A 546 14.49 13.20 9.17
N SER A 547 13.34 13.08 9.85
CA SER A 547 13.31 12.93 11.32
C SER A 547 13.66 11.50 11.79
N GLY A 548 13.90 10.57 10.86
CA GLY A 548 14.21 9.16 11.11
C GLY A 548 15.69 8.80 11.05
N ALA A 549 16.49 9.34 11.98
CA ALA A 549 17.79 8.75 12.40
C ALA A 549 18.20 9.26 13.79
N ALA A 550 17.25 9.34 14.74
CA ALA A 550 17.61 9.30 16.15
C ALA A 550 17.54 7.84 16.57
N THR A 551 18.72 7.21 16.63
CA THR A 551 18.96 5.95 17.32
C THR A 551 18.11 5.89 18.59
N THR A 552 17.31 4.85 18.70
CA THR A 552 16.85 4.28 19.96
C THR A 552 18.03 4.26 20.93
N ALA A 553 18.08 5.24 21.82
CA ALA A 553 18.84 5.12 23.05
C ALA A 553 18.20 3.94 23.78
N GLU A 554 18.94 2.84 23.76
CA GLU A 554 18.78 1.68 24.61
C GLU A 554 18.30 2.13 25.99
N ASN A 555 17.15 1.62 26.44
CA ASN A 555 16.74 1.75 27.83
C ASN A 555 17.82 1.10 28.67
N ALA A 556 18.77 1.91 29.16
CA ALA A 556 19.71 1.50 30.18
C ALA A 556 18.88 1.05 31.40
N PRO A 557 19.08 -0.18 31.92
CA PRO A 557 18.39 -0.61 33.11
C PRO A 557 18.76 0.32 34.27
N ALA A 558 17.75 0.75 35.02
CA ALA A 558 17.93 1.49 36.25
C ALA A 558 18.91 0.73 37.15
N GLN A 559 20.06 1.35 37.42
CA GLN A 559 20.94 0.89 38.48
C GLN A 559 20.20 1.10 39.80
N ASP A 560 19.83 -0.01 40.43
CA ASP A 560 19.45 -0.03 41.84
C ASP A 560 20.62 0.48 42.67
N GLY A 561 20.53 1.76 43.07
CA GLY A 561 21.38 2.36 44.08
C GLY A 561 21.02 1.77 45.44
N ASN A 562 21.66 0.65 45.79
CA ASN A 562 21.61 0.09 47.12
C ASN A 562 22.53 0.91 48.04
N ALA A 563 21.93 1.82 48.82
CA ALA A 563 22.61 2.54 49.89
C ALA A 563 22.16 2.00 51.26
N THR A 564 23.10 1.31 51.90
CA THR A 564 23.31 1.19 53.36
C THR A 564 22.30 0.43 54.21
N LYS A 565 22.72 -0.78 54.62
CA LYS A 565 23.38 -0.92 55.93
C LYS A 565 24.77 -1.50 55.77
#